data_AF-A0A158P5P2-F1
#
_entry.id   AF-A0A158P5P2-F1
#
_cell.length_a   1.000
_cell.length_b   1.000
_cell.length_c   1.000
_cell.angle_alpha   90.00
_cell.angle_beta   90.00
_cell.angle_gamma   90.00
#
_symmetry.space_group_name_H-M   'P 1'
#
loop_
_entity.id
_entity.type
_entity.pdbx_description
1 polymer ?
#
loop_
_entity_poly.entity_id
_entity_poly.type
_entity_poly.pdbx_seq_one_letter_code
_entity_poly.pdbx_strand_id
1 'polypeptide(L)'
;MMDVAAKRVDNKILNYFSNYLNAISSYFIAILDSNALRSKVRNIVRRTERLTIIFQVVRIGFNQTNIPYLNAIGYRRLKLMDWVIAFVSLVNVLRMTVLIFNTNETVAIYLGDFFFRSKDRIACLTWTSMAIAIMFAFREWVLNLEAKGKLQVLSICNDYKDGFNLITRRMRNRNIQRFRSTIFFVSLILYYAMVTVPIFMTILFFTPLLTNPWTYKIPRLAFFGTFWLFSVIFAAAFLLNHILGFGWYILCAFSFHLFQFLDLLDWANLLLENNNVLKYTEKDIQSFCLLIIRRLNSFEMASFKLRYVIFSYVIGYSFVGDIYIFLGVIVRVYSDFLANLLTIIGVFILPTIGVFGFVLGNFITELDKLTIRLHQLTIIGKFSVNTMSKIMEIMDRVAGPYNGVKIGDFITLEKTFFILFILENISTLMLFTVNIGPLISK
;
A
#
# COMPACT_ATOMS: atom_id res chain seq x y z
N MET A 1 -31.99 30.94 -16.09
CA MET A 1 -31.21 31.15 -14.85
C MET A 1 -30.47 29.90 -14.38
N MET A 2 -31.04 28.68 -14.50
CA MET A 2 -30.33 27.42 -14.20
C MET A 2 -29.12 27.13 -15.11
N ASP A 3 -29.19 27.50 -16.40
CA ASP A 3 -28.08 27.30 -17.36
C ASP A 3 -26.80 28.10 -17.03
N VAL A 4 -26.97 29.29 -16.46
CA VAL A 4 -25.84 30.15 -16.07
C VAL A 4 -25.17 29.61 -14.80
N ALA A 5 -25.93 28.96 -13.91
CA ALA A 5 -25.42 28.33 -12.71
C ALA A 5 -24.64 27.04 -13.03
N ALA A 6 -25.14 26.20 -13.94
CA ALA A 6 -24.46 24.99 -14.40
C ALA A 6 -23.10 25.31 -15.06
N LYS A 7 -23.08 26.26 -16.01
CA LYS A 7 -21.84 26.74 -16.65
C LYS A 7 -20.81 27.31 -15.66
N ARG A 8 -21.28 27.92 -14.57
CA ARG A 8 -20.42 28.51 -13.53
C ARG A 8 -19.85 27.46 -12.57
N VAL A 9 -20.55 26.36 -12.35
CA VAL A 9 -20.07 25.20 -11.57
C VAL A 9 -19.05 24.40 -12.39
N ASP A 10 -19.32 24.15 -13.68
CA ASP A 10 -18.39 23.48 -14.57
C ASP A 10 -17.06 24.24 -14.71
N ASN A 11 -17.11 25.57 -14.87
CA ASN A 11 -15.90 26.39 -14.88
C ASN A 11 -15.14 26.38 -13.56
N LYS A 12 -15.81 26.22 -12.41
CA LYS A 12 -15.14 26.09 -11.10
C LYS A 12 -14.47 24.73 -10.94
N ILE A 13 -15.12 23.65 -11.38
CA ILE A 13 -14.55 22.30 -11.36
C ILE A 13 -13.36 22.22 -12.32
N LEU A 14 -13.49 22.78 -13.52
CA LEU A 14 -12.42 22.85 -14.50
C LEU A 14 -11.24 23.69 -14.00
N ASN A 15 -11.50 24.83 -13.35
CA ASN A 15 -10.45 25.63 -12.70
C ASN A 15 -9.82 24.91 -11.50
N TYR A 16 -10.57 24.10 -10.75
CA TYR A 16 -10.01 23.31 -9.66
C TYR A 16 -9.11 22.19 -10.19
N PHE A 17 -9.53 21.49 -11.25
CA PHE A 17 -8.72 20.50 -11.95
C PHE A 17 -7.50 21.14 -12.65
N SER A 18 -7.65 22.31 -13.26
CA SER A 18 -6.57 23.07 -13.87
C SER A 18 -5.57 23.53 -12.80
N ASN A 19 -6.03 24.03 -11.66
CA ASN A 19 -5.17 24.37 -10.52
C ASN A 19 -4.51 23.13 -9.91
N TYR A 20 -5.18 21.98 -9.91
CA TYR A 20 -4.61 20.71 -9.49
C TYR A 20 -3.53 20.20 -10.46
N LEU A 21 -3.78 20.30 -11.77
CA LEU A 21 -2.81 19.97 -12.82
C LEU A 21 -1.64 20.96 -12.84
N ASN A 22 -1.88 22.24 -12.58
CA ASN A 22 -0.85 23.27 -12.43
C ASN A 22 -0.08 23.09 -11.12
N ALA A 23 -0.72 22.60 -10.05
CA ALA A 23 -0.04 22.18 -8.85
C ALA A 23 0.86 20.98 -9.14
N ILE A 24 0.35 19.93 -9.79
CA ILE A 24 1.14 18.77 -10.25
C ILE A 24 2.30 19.19 -11.16
N SER A 25 2.04 20.05 -12.15
CA SER A 25 3.04 20.59 -13.07
C SER A 25 4.09 21.44 -12.35
N SER A 26 3.68 22.33 -11.43
CA SER A 26 4.62 23.07 -10.58
C SER A 26 5.38 22.17 -9.60
N TYR A 27 4.83 21.01 -9.22
CA TYR A 27 5.54 19.97 -8.48
C TYR A 27 6.58 19.28 -9.35
N PHE A 28 6.30 19.05 -10.64
CA PHE A 28 7.28 18.57 -11.62
C PHE A 28 8.37 19.63 -11.89
N ILE A 29 8.03 20.92 -11.98
CA ILE A 29 8.98 22.02 -12.18
C ILE A 29 9.84 22.24 -10.92
N ALA A 30 9.29 22.05 -9.72
CA ALA A 30 10.04 22.13 -8.46
C ALA A 30 11.07 21.01 -8.27
N ILE A 31 11.07 19.98 -9.12
CA ILE A 31 12.15 18.96 -9.18
C ILE A 31 13.50 19.59 -9.56
N LEU A 32 13.50 20.77 -10.23
CA LEU A 32 14.71 21.48 -10.64
C LEU A 32 15.44 22.23 -9.51
N ASP A 33 14.77 22.62 -8.41
CA ASP A 33 15.42 23.34 -7.31
C ASP A 33 15.60 22.45 -6.07
N SER A 34 16.86 22.09 -5.79
CA SER A 34 17.25 21.08 -4.80
C SER A 34 16.86 21.43 -3.35
N ASN A 35 16.80 22.73 -3.01
CA ASN A 35 16.48 23.19 -1.65
C ASN A 35 14.97 23.31 -1.44
N ALA A 36 14.24 23.83 -2.43
CA ALA A 36 12.78 23.88 -2.41
C ALA A 36 12.15 22.48 -2.41
N LEU A 37 12.73 21.53 -3.14
CA LEU A 37 12.28 20.13 -3.13
C LEU A 37 12.44 19.49 -1.74
N ARG A 38 13.55 19.74 -1.05
CA ARG A 38 13.83 19.18 0.29
C ARG A 38 12.77 19.61 1.32
N SER A 39 12.44 20.89 1.36
CA SER A 39 11.43 21.42 2.30
C SER A 39 10.02 20.90 1.97
N LYS A 40 9.67 20.82 0.68
CA LYS A 40 8.39 20.26 0.21
C LYS A 40 8.24 18.78 0.56
N VAL A 41 9.25 17.95 0.31
CA VAL A 41 9.28 16.51 0.67
C VAL A 41 9.07 16.35 2.18
N ARG A 42 9.81 17.12 2.99
CA ARG A 42 9.69 17.09 4.45
C ARG A 42 8.26 17.40 4.90
N ASN A 43 7.65 18.42 4.32
CA ASN A 43 6.30 18.85 4.68
C ASN A 43 5.24 17.82 4.29
N ILE A 44 5.31 17.25 3.08
CA ILE A 44 4.32 16.25 2.66
C ILE A 44 4.45 14.96 3.48
N VAL A 45 5.67 14.46 3.69
CA VAL A 45 5.91 13.25 4.49
C VAL A 45 5.38 13.42 5.91
N ARG A 46 5.61 14.58 6.55
CA ARG A 46 5.08 14.89 7.88
C ARG A 46 3.55 14.97 7.89
N ARG A 47 2.93 15.54 6.85
CA ARG A 47 1.47 15.60 6.73
C ARG A 47 0.86 14.21 6.56
N THR A 48 1.44 13.40 5.69
CA THR A 48 1.01 12.00 5.49
C THR A 48 1.20 11.20 6.77
N GLU A 49 2.34 11.30 7.46
CA GLU A 49 2.57 10.63 8.75
C GLU A 49 1.51 11.05 9.79
N ARG A 50 1.21 12.35 9.90
CA ARG A 50 0.14 12.83 10.80
C ARG A 50 -1.22 12.22 10.47
N LEU A 51 -1.58 12.12 9.19
CA LEU A 51 -2.81 11.42 8.80
C LEU A 51 -2.78 9.95 9.21
N THR A 52 -1.65 9.25 9.04
CA THR A 52 -1.54 7.85 9.47
C THR A 52 -1.73 7.69 10.99
N ILE A 53 -1.29 8.66 11.79
CA ILE A 53 -1.50 8.66 13.24
C ILE A 53 -2.97 8.96 13.58
N ILE A 54 -3.62 9.90 12.87
CA ILE A 54 -5.04 10.24 13.05
C ILE A 54 -5.92 9.03 12.74
N PHE A 55 -5.66 8.34 11.64
CA PHE A 55 -6.38 7.11 11.27
C PHE A 55 -5.90 5.86 12.02
N GLN A 56 -4.98 6.02 12.97
CA GLN A 56 -4.45 4.95 13.81
C GLN A 56 -3.89 3.76 13.03
N VAL A 57 -3.23 4.04 11.89
CA VAL A 57 -2.48 3.06 11.10
C VAL A 57 -1.35 2.45 11.94
N VAL A 58 -0.61 3.34 12.60
CA VAL A 58 0.54 3.05 13.46
C VAL A 58 0.47 4.03 14.62
N ARG A 59 0.70 3.59 15.86
CA ARG A 59 0.51 4.43 17.05
C ARG A 59 1.53 5.53 17.19
N ILE A 60 2.78 5.24 16.79
CA ILE A 60 3.95 6.08 17.04
C ILE A 60 4.57 6.62 15.72
N GLY A 61 3.94 6.31 14.57
CA GLY A 61 4.43 6.74 13.25
C GLY A 61 5.81 6.16 12.95
N PHE A 62 6.74 6.99 12.47
CA PHE A 62 8.11 6.57 12.18
C PHE A 62 8.98 6.37 13.43
N ASN A 63 8.55 6.80 14.62
CA ASN A 63 9.31 6.66 15.87
C ASN A 63 9.21 5.23 16.45
N GLN A 64 9.30 4.19 15.61
CA GLN A 64 9.21 2.78 16.01
C GLN A 64 10.45 2.34 16.78
N THR A 65 10.27 1.61 17.88
CA THR A 65 11.37 1.05 18.68
C THR A 65 11.30 -0.48 18.72
N ASN A 66 12.45 -1.12 19.00
CA ASN A 66 12.53 -2.58 19.16
C ASN A 66 12.13 -3.05 20.57
N ILE A 67 11.79 -2.11 21.46
CA ILE A 67 11.44 -2.44 22.83
C ILE A 67 9.99 -2.93 22.79
N PRO A 68 9.71 -4.20 23.10
CA PRO A 68 8.33 -4.66 23.21
C PRO A 68 7.67 -3.83 24.30
N TYR A 69 6.60 -3.12 23.95
CA TYR A 69 5.73 -2.53 24.95
C TYR A 69 5.00 -3.70 25.62
N LEU A 70 5.66 -4.29 26.64
CA LEU A 70 5.16 -5.40 27.45
C LEU A 70 3.79 -5.01 28.02
N ASN A 71 2.72 -5.38 27.31
CA ASN A 71 1.39 -5.70 27.83
C ASN A 71 0.45 -6.05 26.65
N ALA A 72 0.31 -7.34 26.37
CA ALA A 72 -0.62 -7.88 25.37
C ALA A 72 -2.12 -7.64 25.68
N ILE A 73 -2.45 -7.14 26.88
CA ILE A 73 -3.80 -6.69 27.26
C ILE A 73 -3.83 -5.17 27.51
N GLY A 74 -2.67 -4.57 27.79
CA GLY A 74 -2.50 -3.12 28.00
C GLY A 74 -2.30 -2.32 26.71
N TYR A 75 -2.13 -2.96 25.55
CA TYR A 75 -1.88 -2.27 24.27
C TYR A 75 -3.06 -1.39 23.82
N ARG A 76 -4.31 -1.74 24.17
CA ARG A 76 -5.50 -0.91 23.93
C ARG A 76 -5.75 0.13 25.04
N ARG A 77 -5.03 0.06 26.16
CA ARG A 77 -5.31 0.82 27.40
C ARG A 77 -5.01 2.32 27.26
N LEU A 78 -4.38 2.75 26.17
CA LEU A 78 -3.87 4.12 26.01
C LEU A 78 -4.62 5.00 25.01
N LYS A 79 -5.54 4.48 24.18
CA LYS A 79 -6.29 5.31 23.21
C LYS A 79 -7.74 4.86 23.03
N LEU A 80 -8.68 5.66 23.53
CA LEU A 80 -10.14 5.45 23.43
C LEU A 80 -10.59 5.19 21.98
N MET A 81 -9.96 5.84 21.01
CA MET A 81 -10.29 5.69 19.59
C MET A 81 -10.02 4.26 19.04
N ASP A 82 -9.01 3.55 19.55
CA ASP A 82 -8.75 2.15 19.14
C ASP A 82 -9.93 1.24 19.54
N TRP A 83 -10.50 1.48 20.73
CA TRP A 83 -11.67 0.76 21.21
C TRP A 83 -12.92 1.11 20.42
N VAL A 84 -13.11 2.39 20.08
CA VAL A 84 -14.24 2.83 19.26
C VAL A 84 -14.21 2.14 17.90
N ILE A 85 -13.07 2.14 17.21
CA ILE A 85 -12.96 1.46 15.91
C ILE A 85 -13.26 -0.03 16.06
N ALA A 86 -12.64 -0.72 17.03
CA ALA A 86 -12.84 -2.15 17.21
C ALA A 86 -14.31 -2.50 17.54
N PHE A 87 -14.93 -1.74 18.45
CA PHE A 87 -16.32 -1.95 18.84
C PHE A 87 -17.27 -1.69 17.67
N VAL A 88 -17.10 -0.56 16.97
CA VAL A 88 -17.95 -0.21 15.82
C VAL A 88 -17.78 -1.22 14.69
N SER A 89 -16.56 -1.68 14.37
CA SER A 89 -16.34 -2.74 13.39
C SER A 89 -17.03 -4.04 13.78
N LEU A 90 -16.90 -4.48 15.04
CA LEU A 90 -17.50 -5.72 15.54
C LEU A 90 -19.03 -5.65 15.52
N VAL A 91 -19.62 -4.54 15.98
CA VAL A 91 -21.07 -4.31 15.93
C VAL A 91 -21.58 -4.38 14.50
N ASN A 92 -20.87 -3.78 13.53
CA ASN A 92 -21.28 -3.83 12.13
C ASN A 92 -21.18 -5.24 11.54
N VAL A 93 -20.13 -6.01 11.85
CA VAL A 93 -20.03 -7.41 11.41
C VAL A 93 -21.18 -8.24 11.98
N LEU A 94 -21.41 -8.17 13.30
CA LEU A 94 -22.53 -8.88 13.94
C LEU A 94 -23.88 -8.48 13.35
N ARG A 95 -24.09 -7.17 13.13
CA ARG A 95 -25.31 -6.64 12.51
C ARG A 95 -25.54 -7.25 11.13
N MET A 96 -24.53 -7.24 10.26
CA MET A 96 -24.65 -7.82 8.92
C MET A 96 -24.87 -9.34 8.99
N THR A 97 -24.21 -10.04 9.92
CA THR A 97 -24.45 -11.48 10.15
C THR A 97 -25.90 -11.77 10.55
N VAL A 98 -26.47 -10.97 11.46
CA VAL A 98 -27.89 -11.11 11.83
C VAL A 98 -28.79 -10.83 10.62
N LEU A 99 -28.49 -9.82 9.81
CA LEU A 99 -29.25 -9.51 8.60
C LEU A 99 -29.20 -10.62 7.54
N ILE A 100 -28.08 -11.34 7.44
CA ILE A 100 -27.89 -12.46 6.50
C ILE A 100 -28.74 -13.67 6.91
N PHE A 101 -28.71 -14.05 8.20
CA PHE A 101 -29.39 -15.26 8.69
C PHE A 101 -30.85 -15.04 9.07
N ASN A 102 -31.29 -13.79 9.27
CA ASN A 102 -32.66 -13.48 9.65
C ASN A 102 -33.50 -13.02 8.47
N THR A 103 -34.66 -13.65 8.29
CA THR A 103 -35.64 -13.32 7.25
C THR A 103 -36.76 -12.40 7.74
N ASN A 104 -36.81 -12.09 9.04
CA ASN A 104 -37.85 -11.23 9.61
C ASN A 104 -37.69 -9.77 9.15
N GLU A 105 -38.67 -9.26 8.42
CA GLU A 105 -38.68 -7.90 7.87
C GLU A 105 -38.58 -6.82 8.95
N THR A 106 -39.18 -7.06 10.13
CA THR A 106 -39.14 -6.11 11.24
C THR A 106 -37.71 -5.92 11.74
N VAL A 107 -36.97 -7.02 11.87
CA VAL A 107 -35.56 -7.00 12.27
C VAL A 107 -34.71 -6.32 11.21
N ALA A 108 -34.98 -6.58 9.92
CA ALA A 108 -34.27 -5.93 8.82
C ALA A 108 -34.46 -4.40 8.80
N ILE A 109 -35.66 -3.92 9.13
CA ILE A 109 -35.95 -2.48 9.23
C ILE A 109 -35.19 -1.84 10.39
N TYR A 110 -35.22 -2.44 11.60
CA TYR A 110 -34.54 -1.87 12.78
C TYR A 110 -33.01 -1.94 12.69
N LEU A 111 -32.46 -2.94 12.01
CA LEU A 111 -31.02 -3.06 11.76
C LEU A 111 -30.56 -2.25 10.54
N GLY A 112 -31.45 -1.50 9.89
CA GLY A 112 -31.11 -0.55 8.82
C GLY A 112 -30.58 -1.22 7.56
N ASP A 113 -31.27 -2.25 7.07
CA ASP A 113 -30.85 -2.99 5.86
C ASP A 113 -30.91 -2.12 4.60
N PHE A 114 -29.73 -1.72 4.09
CA PHE A 114 -29.61 -0.90 2.87
C PHE A 114 -30.13 -1.61 1.61
N PHE A 115 -30.11 -2.94 1.62
CA PHE A 115 -30.51 -3.80 0.51
C PHE A 115 -31.88 -4.44 0.75
N PHE A 116 -32.72 -3.80 1.57
CA PHE A 116 -34.05 -4.31 1.91
C PHE A 116 -34.85 -4.69 0.65
N ARG A 117 -35.31 -5.95 0.60
CA ARG A 117 -36.06 -6.56 -0.52
C ARG A 117 -35.38 -6.48 -1.89
N SER A 118 -34.06 -6.34 -1.97
CA SER A 118 -33.33 -6.46 -3.24
C SER A 118 -32.98 -7.91 -3.57
N LYS A 119 -32.85 -8.23 -4.86
CA LYS A 119 -32.47 -9.59 -5.33
C LYS A 119 -31.08 -10.00 -4.82
N ASP A 120 -30.15 -9.06 -4.83
CA ASP A 120 -28.74 -9.32 -4.51
C ASP A 120 -28.39 -9.04 -3.04
N ARG A 121 -29.41 -8.89 -2.19
CA ARG A 121 -29.30 -8.54 -0.77
C ARG A 121 -28.25 -9.37 -0.03
N ILE A 122 -28.36 -10.70 -0.12
CA ILE A 122 -27.49 -11.62 0.63
C ILE A 122 -26.05 -11.50 0.14
N ALA A 123 -25.82 -11.43 -1.17
CA ALA A 123 -24.49 -11.30 -1.75
C ALA A 123 -23.81 -10.00 -1.29
N CYS A 124 -24.51 -8.87 -1.38
CA CYS A 124 -23.99 -7.57 -0.94
C CYS A 124 -23.66 -7.53 0.55
N LEU A 125 -24.57 -8.04 1.40
CA LEU A 125 -24.38 -8.05 2.85
C LEU A 125 -23.22 -8.98 3.26
N THR A 126 -23.14 -10.15 2.65
CA THR A 126 -22.07 -11.13 2.90
C THR A 126 -20.73 -10.55 2.52
N TRP A 127 -20.63 -9.95 1.33
CA TRP A 127 -19.42 -9.32 0.88
C TRP A 127 -19.00 -8.13 1.77
N THR A 128 -19.94 -7.26 2.12
CA THR A 128 -19.67 -6.12 3.00
C THR A 128 -19.18 -6.58 4.38
N SER A 129 -19.81 -7.61 4.94
CA SER A 129 -19.42 -8.20 6.23
C SER A 129 -18.01 -8.80 6.17
N MET A 130 -17.75 -9.60 5.12
CA MET A 130 -16.45 -10.23 4.89
C MET A 130 -15.34 -9.19 4.69
N ALA A 131 -15.59 -8.14 3.91
CA ALA A 131 -14.64 -7.05 3.70
C ALA A 131 -14.30 -6.33 5.02
N ILE A 132 -15.29 -5.95 5.83
CA ILE A 132 -15.06 -5.31 7.13
C ILE A 132 -14.27 -6.26 8.06
N ALA A 133 -14.64 -7.53 8.12
CA ALA A 133 -13.97 -8.53 8.96
C ALA A 133 -12.50 -8.73 8.56
N ILE A 134 -12.20 -8.88 7.27
CA ILE A 134 -10.84 -9.03 6.75
C ILE A 134 -10.00 -7.79 7.07
N MET A 135 -10.52 -6.59 6.76
CA MET A 135 -9.79 -5.35 7.03
C MET A 135 -9.55 -5.13 8.53
N PHE A 136 -10.53 -5.50 9.38
CA PHE A 136 -10.39 -5.44 10.84
C PHE A 136 -9.34 -6.43 11.36
N ALA A 137 -9.36 -7.68 10.88
CA ALA A 137 -8.36 -8.68 11.25
C ALA A 137 -6.95 -8.24 10.83
N PHE A 138 -6.80 -7.67 9.64
CA PHE A 138 -5.54 -7.11 9.16
C PHE A 138 -5.05 -5.97 10.05
N ARG A 139 -5.93 -5.05 10.45
CA ARG A 139 -5.61 -3.97 11.39
C ARG A 139 -5.10 -4.49 12.72
N GLU A 140 -5.83 -5.40 13.37
CA GLU A 140 -5.42 -5.95 14.66
C GLU A 140 -4.10 -6.72 14.55
N TRP A 141 -3.88 -7.41 13.43
CA TRP A 141 -2.63 -8.07 13.16
C TRP A 141 -1.45 -7.09 13.05
N VAL A 142 -1.59 -6.00 12.30
CA VAL A 142 -0.55 -4.95 12.19
C VAL A 142 -0.27 -4.29 13.54
N LEU A 143 -1.30 -3.95 14.31
CA LEU A 143 -1.12 -3.37 15.65
C LEU A 143 -0.44 -4.34 16.63
N ASN A 144 -0.69 -5.65 16.49
CA ASN A 144 0.02 -6.67 17.24
C ASN A 144 1.50 -6.78 16.81
N LEU A 145 1.80 -6.64 15.51
CA LEU A 145 3.18 -6.56 15.03
C LEU A 145 3.90 -5.31 15.57
N GLU A 146 3.21 -4.17 15.65
CA GLU A 146 3.72 -2.95 16.27
C GLU A 146 4.04 -3.18 17.75
N ALA A 147 3.10 -3.75 18.52
CA ALA A 147 3.28 -4.01 19.95
C ALA A 147 4.47 -4.95 20.25
N LYS A 148 4.76 -5.88 19.33
CA LYS A 148 5.90 -6.80 19.41
C LYS A 148 7.23 -6.18 18.93
N GLY A 149 7.26 -4.91 18.54
CA GLY A 149 8.46 -4.23 18.02
C GLY A 149 8.91 -4.71 16.64
N LYS A 150 8.11 -5.54 15.94
CA LYS A 150 8.48 -6.11 14.63
C LYS A 150 8.52 -5.06 13.52
N LEU A 151 7.87 -3.91 13.73
CA LEU A 151 7.82 -2.79 12.78
C LEU A 151 8.98 -1.79 12.90
N GLN A 152 10.03 -2.09 13.69
CA GLN A 152 11.23 -1.24 13.78
C GLN A 152 11.84 -0.91 12.40
N VAL A 153 11.67 -1.77 11.40
CA VAL A 153 12.14 -1.53 10.02
C VAL A 153 11.61 -0.21 9.45
N LEU A 154 10.41 0.22 9.85
CA LEU A 154 9.81 1.47 9.42
C LEU A 154 10.50 2.71 10.01
N SER A 155 11.27 2.57 11.10
CA SER A 155 12.02 3.68 11.72
C SER A 155 13.13 4.22 10.83
N ILE A 156 13.56 3.47 9.81
CA ILE A 156 14.49 3.95 8.78
C ILE A 156 13.97 5.23 8.13
N CYS A 157 12.65 5.38 8.03
CA CYS A 157 12.03 6.55 7.44
C CYS A 157 11.94 7.76 8.37
N ASN A 158 12.23 7.60 9.67
CA ASN A 158 12.26 8.69 10.62
C ASN A 158 13.34 9.72 10.28
N ASP A 159 14.50 9.23 9.81
CA ASP A 159 15.60 10.08 9.37
C ASP A 159 15.13 11.08 8.27
N TYR A 160 14.16 10.72 7.42
CA TYR A 160 13.67 11.61 6.36
C TYR A 160 12.77 12.74 6.87
N LYS A 161 12.06 12.52 7.99
CA LYS A 161 11.11 13.47 8.56
C LYS A 161 11.76 14.79 8.97
N ASP A 162 13.03 14.75 9.34
CA ASP A 162 13.81 15.92 9.73
C ASP A 162 14.75 16.44 8.64
N GLY A 163 14.62 15.86 7.43
CA GLY A 163 15.32 16.31 6.25
C GLY A 163 16.81 15.99 6.28
N PHE A 164 17.24 14.90 6.95
CA PHE A 164 18.65 14.56 7.17
C PHE A 164 19.54 14.60 5.91
N ASN A 165 20.83 14.79 6.16
CA ASN A 165 21.91 14.64 5.19
C ASN A 165 22.03 13.17 4.77
N LEU A 166 21.42 12.80 3.65
CA LEU A 166 21.67 11.51 2.97
C LEU A 166 23.17 11.31 2.61
N ILE A 167 23.95 12.40 2.66
CA ILE A 167 25.41 12.44 2.62
C ILE A 167 26.00 11.55 3.73
N THR A 168 25.41 11.51 4.93
CA THR A 168 25.87 10.69 6.06
C THR A 168 25.63 9.19 5.85
N ARG A 169 24.66 8.80 5.02
CA ARG A 169 24.45 7.41 4.56
C ARG A 169 25.18 7.07 3.25
N ARG A 170 26.08 7.95 2.80
CA ARG A 170 26.95 7.78 1.62
C ARG A 170 26.17 7.47 0.33
N MET A 171 25.11 8.21 0.06
CA MET A 171 24.46 8.19 -1.27
C MET A 171 24.93 9.37 -2.12
N ARG A 172 25.07 9.16 -3.43
CA ARG A 172 25.36 10.24 -4.39
C ARG A 172 24.16 11.18 -4.54
N ASN A 173 24.42 12.47 -4.76
CA ASN A 173 23.38 13.52 -4.88
C ASN A 173 22.29 13.20 -5.93
N ARG A 174 22.65 12.53 -7.03
CA ARG A 174 21.69 12.11 -8.07
C ARG A 174 20.63 11.14 -7.53
N ASN A 175 21.05 10.10 -6.82
CA ASN A 175 20.14 9.09 -6.27
C ASN A 175 19.34 9.63 -5.09
N ILE A 176 19.94 10.57 -4.34
CA ILE A 176 19.23 11.34 -3.31
C ILE A 176 18.07 12.14 -3.91
N GLN A 177 18.30 12.84 -5.02
CA GLN A 177 17.26 13.64 -5.66
C GLN A 177 16.14 12.75 -6.22
N ARG A 178 16.50 11.65 -6.89
CA ARG A 178 15.52 10.67 -7.39
C ARG A 178 14.68 10.06 -6.27
N PHE A 179 15.31 9.61 -5.19
CA PHE A 179 14.62 9.10 -4.02
C PHE A 179 13.65 10.12 -3.43
N ARG A 180 14.10 11.37 -3.23
CA ARG A 180 13.25 12.45 -2.71
C ARG A 180 12.03 12.68 -3.61
N SER A 181 12.21 12.71 -4.93
CA SER A 181 11.10 12.83 -5.87
C SER A 181 10.14 11.65 -5.76
N THR A 182 10.64 10.40 -5.72
CA THR A 182 9.78 9.22 -5.57
C THR A 182 8.98 9.26 -4.27
N ILE A 183 9.61 9.53 -3.14
CA ILE A 183 8.92 9.64 -1.84
C ILE A 183 7.91 10.78 -1.84
N PHE A 184 8.24 11.91 -2.49
CA PHE A 184 7.31 13.02 -2.64
C PHE A 184 6.04 12.58 -3.38
N PHE A 185 6.17 11.95 -4.56
CA PHE A 185 5.03 11.49 -5.35
C PHE A 185 4.20 10.44 -4.61
N VAL A 186 4.86 9.44 -4.03
CA VAL A 186 4.18 8.38 -3.26
C VAL A 186 3.42 8.97 -2.07
N SER A 187 4.04 9.89 -1.33
CA SER A 187 3.42 10.53 -0.17
C SER A 187 2.28 11.47 -0.58
N LEU A 188 2.40 12.15 -1.72
CA LEU A 188 1.37 13.04 -2.26
C LEU A 188 0.13 12.24 -2.67
N ILE A 189 0.32 11.17 -3.45
CA ILE A 189 -0.78 10.30 -3.90
C ILE A 189 -1.50 9.70 -2.70
N LEU A 190 -0.77 9.14 -1.73
CA LEU A 190 -1.38 8.49 -0.57
C LEU A 190 -1.99 9.51 0.40
N TYR A 191 -1.43 10.71 0.53
CA TYR A 191 -2.06 11.79 1.28
C TYR A 191 -3.45 12.11 0.73
N TYR A 192 -3.56 12.34 -0.58
CA TYR A 192 -4.84 12.66 -1.20
C TYR A 192 -5.80 11.47 -1.15
N ALA A 193 -5.31 10.25 -1.40
CA ALA A 193 -6.13 9.04 -1.28
C ALA A 193 -6.72 8.90 0.14
N MET A 194 -5.93 9.12 1.19
CA MET A 194 -6.42 9.02 2.57
C MET A 194 -7.47 10.08 2.91
N VAL A 195 -7.31 11.29 2.37
CA VAL A 195 -8.30 12.37 2.55
C VAL A 195 -9.59 12.11 1.77
N THR A 196 -9.51 11.49 0.59
CA THR A 196 -10.69 11.21 -0.25
C THR A 196 -11.47 9.97 0.19
N VAL A 197 -10.83 9.00 0.86
CA VAL A 197 -11.46 7.75 1.31
C VAL A 197 -12.75 7.95 2.12
N PRO A 198 -12.83 8.82 3.13
CA PRO A 198 -14.08 9.03 3.88
C PRO A 198 -15.22 9.55 2.99
N ILE A 199 -14.92 10.45 2.06
CA ILE A 199 -15.89 10.99 1.10
C ILE A 199 -16.35 9.88 0.16
N PHE A 200 -15.41 9.10 -0.35
CA PHE A 200 -15.68 7.97 -1.22
C PHE A 200 -16.57 6.92 -0.54
N MET A 201 -16.26 6.54 0.70
CA MET A 201 -17.06 5.61 1.49
C MET A 201 -18.47 6.14 1.76
N THR A 202 -18.60 7.45 1.99
CA THR A 202 -19.90 8.10 2.15
C THR A 202 -20.74 7.89 0.88
N ILE A 203 -20.22 8.22 -0.29
CA ILE A 203 -20.91 8.03 -1.57
C ILE A 203 -21.26 6.54 -1.78
N LEU A 204 -20.31 5.64 -1.54
CA LEU A 204 -20.47 4.20 -1.76
C LEU A 204 -21.62 3.62 -0.95
N PHE A 205 -21.72 3.95 0.35
CA PHE A 205 -22.75 3.39 1.22
C PHE A 205 -24.09 4.12 1.11
N PHE A 206 -24.11 5.45 0.96
CA PHE A 206 -25.37 6.18 0.80
C PHE A 206 -26.10 5.79 -0.50
N THR A 207 -25.36 5.45 -1.57
CA THR A 207 -25.97 5.12 -2.87
C THR A 207 -26.98 3.97 -2.79
N PRO A 208 -26.66 2.79 -2.22
CA PRO A 208 -27.64 1.72 -1.99
C PRO A 208 -28.91 2.17 -1.27
N LEU A 209 -28.77 2.93 -0.18
CA LEU A 209 -29.92 3.38 0.61
C LEU A 209 -30.82 4.34 -0.17
N LEU A 210 -30.22 5.28 -0.92
CA LEU A 210 -30.95 6.29 -1.70
C LEU A 210 -31.58 5.73 -2.97
N THR A 211 -31.01 4.68 -3.55
CA THR A 211 -31.54 4.01 -4.74
C THR A 211 -32.61 2.99 -4.41
N ASN A 212 -32.71 2.55 -3.15
CA ASN A 212 -33.73 1.60 -2.74
C ASN A 212 -35.12 2.29 -2.65
N PRO A 213 -36.12 1.86 -3.46
CA PRO A 213 -37.44 2.49 -3.44
C PRO A 213 -38.19 2.32 -2.12
N TRP A 214 -37.86 1.28 -1.32
CA TRP A 214 -38.51 1.02 -0.03
C TRP A 214 -38.13 2.04 1.03
N THR A 215 -36.96 2.68 0.91
CA THR A 215 -36.51 3.74 1.82
C THR A 215 -37.50 4.89 1.86
N TYR A 216 -38.09 5.26 0.71
CA TYR A 216 -39.06 6.36 0.63
C TYR A 216 -40.47 5.95 1.07
N LYS A 217 -40.78 4.65 1.06
CA LYS A 217 -42.09 4.11 1.46
C LYS A 217 -42.17 3.85 2.97
N ILE A 218 -41.06 3.48 3.60
CA ILE A 218 -41.01 3.07 5.00
C ILE A 218 -40.13 4.06 5.77
N PRO A 219 -40.71 5.08 6.45
CA PRO A 219 -39.92 6.12 7.12
C PRO A 219 -39.01 5.56 8.23
N ARG A 220 -39.43 4.46 8.87
CA ARG A 220 -38.60 3.76 9.87
C ARG A 220 -37.31 3.21 9.25
N LEU A 221 -37.39 2.65 8.04
CA LEU A 221 -36.23 2.12 7.32
C LEU A 221 -35.26 3.25 6.94
N ALA A 222 -35.77 4.40 6.49
CA ALA A 222 -34.94 5.57 6.21
C ALA A 222 -34.19 6.06 7.45
N PHE A 223 -34.88 6.15 8.60
CA PHE A 223 -34.29 6.60 9.85
C PHE A 223 -33.22 5.65 10.39
N PHE A 224 -33.58 4.37 10.59
CA PHE A 224 -32.63 3.36 11.10
C PHE A 224 -31.50 3.09 10.11
N GLY A 225 -31.81 3.04 8.81
CA GLY A 225 -30.82 2.93 7.74
C GLY A 225 -29.79 4.06 7.83
N THR A 226 -30.22 5.31 7.85
CA THR A 226 -29.30 6.46 7.93
C THR A 226 -28.42 6.41 9.19
N PHE A 227 -29.00 6.08 10.35
CA PHE A 227 -28.24 5.94 11.60
C PHE A 227 -27.14 4.87 11.49
N TRP A 228 -27.52 3.67 11.02
CA TRP A 228 -26.61 2.54 10.86
C TRP A 228 -25.56 2.74 9.76
N LEU A 229 -25.85 3.61 8.79
CA LEU A 229 -24.94 3.97 7.71
C LEU A 229 -23.73 4.76 8.21
N PHE A 230 -23.94 5.73 9.11
CA PHE A 230 -22.83 6.48 9.73
C PHE A 230 -21.85 5.55 10.43
N SER A 231 -22.37 4.53 11.13
CA SER A 231 -21.56 3.51 11.81
C SER A 231 -20.71 2.70 10.81
N VAL A 232 -21.30 2.24 9.70
CA VAL A 232 -20.58 1.48 8.67
C VAL A 232 -19.55 2.36 7.96
N ILE A 233 -19.91 3.58 7.55
CA ILE A 233 -19.01 4.52 6.88
C ILE A 233 -17.80 4.81 7.78
N PHE A 234 -18.03 5.04 9.07
CA PHE A 234 -16.97 5.25 10.03
C PHE A 234 -16.03 4.04 10.09
N ALA A 235 -16.54 2.82 10.30
CA ALA A 235 -15.72 1.62 10.33
C ALA A 235 -14.93 1.44 9.03
N ALA A 236 -15.61 1.50 7.88
CA ALA A 236 -15.02 1.26 6.58
C ALA A 236 -13.96 2.32 6.23
N ALA A 237 -14.21 3.60 6.51
CA ALA A 237 -13.26 4.68 6.23
C ALA A 237 -11.99 4.55 7.07
N PHE A 238 -12.09 4.23 8.36
CA PHE A 238 -10.92 4.03 9.21
C PHE A 238 -10.14 2.77 8.81
N LEU A 239 -10.82 1.67 8.53
CA LEU A 239 -10.19 0.42 8.11
C LEU A 239 -9.48 0.54 6.75
N LEU A 240 -10.10 1.19 5.76
CA LEU A 240 -9.46 1.40 4.46
C LEU A 240 -8.27 2.37 4.55
N ASN A 241 -8.39 3.44 5.35
CA ASN A 241 -7.26 4.33 5.62
C ASN A 241 -6.11 3.62 6.35
N HIS A 242 -6.42 2.69 7.25
CA HIS A 242 -5.43 1.85 7.91
C HIS A 242 -4.59 1.08 6.88
N ILE A 243 -5.25 0.45 5.92
CA ILE A 243 -4.62 -0.30 4.84
C ILE A 243 -3.73 0.58 3.96
N LEU A 244 -4.27 1.71 3.49
CA LEU A 244 -3.55 2.60 2.58
C LEU A 244 -2.35 3.26 3.27
N GLY A 245 -2.56 3.70 4.51
CA GLY A 245 -1.50 4.28 5.33
C GLY A 245 -0.38 3.28 5.62
N PHE A 246 -0.70 2.00 5.86
CA PHE A 246 0.33 0.99 6.08
C PHE A 246 1.06 0.63 4.78
N GLY A 247 0.36 0.62 3.64
CA GLY A 247 0.97 0.52 2.32
C GLY A 247 1.96 1.64 2.04
N TRP A 248 1.67 2.88 2.46
CA TRP A 248 2.60 4.01 2.37
C TRP A 248 3.92 3.76 3.12
N TYR A 249 3.86 3.24 4.35
CA TYR A 249 5.05 2.89 5.13
C TYR A 249 5.93 1.85 4.41
N ILE A 250 5.31 0.82 3.86
CA ILE A 250 5.98 -0.24 3.10
C ILE A 250 6.66 0.33 1.85
N LEU A 251 5.93 1.14 1.07
CA LEU A 251 6.47 1.79 -0.13
C LEU A 251 7.66 2.69 0.20
N CYS A 252 7.60 3.43 1.30
CA CYS A 252 8.68 4.31 1.74
C CYS A 252 9.93 3.50 2.15
N ALA A 253 9.75 2.41 2.90
CA ALA A 253 10.84 1.54 3.33
C ALA A 253 11.51 0.84 2.12
N PHE A 254 10.74 0.24 1.22
CA PHE A 254 11.29 -0.44 0.04
C PHE A 254 11.92 0.53 -0.96
N SER A 255 11.31 1.69 -1.19
CA SER A 255 11.91 2.74 -2.04
C SER A 255 13.29 3.11 -1.52
N PHE A 256 13.43 3.28 -0.20
CA PHE A 256 14.75 3.61 0.37
C PHE A 256 15.80 2.55 0.06
N HIS A 257 15.49 1.28 0.27
CA HIS A 257 16.42 0.20 -0.02
C HIS A 257 16.74 0.15 -1.52
N LEU A 258 15.76 0.24 -2.41
CA LEU A 258 15.97 0.28 -3.86
C LEU A 258 17.02 1.34 -4.26
N PHE A 259 16.86 2.58 -3.78
CA PHE A 259 17.82 3.65 -4.10
C PHE A 259 19.18 3.47 -3.42
N GLN A 260 19.28 2.75 -2.30
CA GLN A 260 20.58 2.31 -1.76
C GLN A 260 21.30 1.33 -2.69
N PHE A 261 20.58 0.45 -3.38
CA PHE A 261 21.20 -0.50 -4.31
C PHE A 261 21.60 0.17 -5.63
N LEU A 262 20.75 1.05 -6.17
CA LEU A 262 21.11 1.84 -7.36
C LEU A 262 22.39 2.65 -7.12
N ASP A 263 22.57 3.15 -5.90
CA ASP A 263 23.79 3.86 -5.51
C ASP A 263 25.03 2.95 -5.41
N LEU A 264 24.87 1.68 -5.00
CA LEU A 264 25.97 0.70 -5.04
C LEU A 264 26.40 0.42 -6.49
N LEU A 265 25.44 0.28 -7.40
CA LEU A 265 25.71 0.09 -8.83
C LEU A 265 26.46 1.28 -9.44
N ASP A 266 26.01 2.50 -9.15
CA ASP A 266 26.67 3.71 -9.62
C ASP A 266 28.11 3.81 -9.09
N TRP A 267 28.37 3.28 -7.90
CA TRP A 267 29.71 3.24 -7.31
C TRP A 267 30.57 2.15 -7.95
N ALA A 268 30.02 0.96 -8.20
CA ALA A 268 30.71 -0.11 -8.94
C ALA A 268 31.09 0.33 -10.37
N ASN A 269 30.21 1.05 -11.07
CA ASN A 269 30.50 1.58 -12.40
C ASN A 269 31.64 2.61 -12.36
N LEU A 270 31.64 3.52 -11.37
CA LEU A 270 32.75 4.47 -11.21
C LEU A 270 34.07 3.77 -10.89
N LEU A 271 34.06 2.67 -10.13
CA LEU A 271 35.27 1.90 -9.89
C LEU A 271 35.80 1.28 -11.19
N LEU A 272 34.91 0.78 -12.05
CA LEU A 272 35.28 0.19 -13.33
C LEU A 272 35.81 1.21 -14.33
N GLU A 273 35.14 2.36 -14.48
CA GLU A 273 35.53 3.41 -15.41
C GLU A 273 36.88 4.04 -15.03
N ASN A 274 37.07 4.32 -13.73
CA ASN A 274 38.29 4.97 -13.26
C ASN A 274 39.47 4.01 -13.10
N ASN A 275 39.30 2.68 -13.08
CA ASN A 275 40.45 1.75 -13.14
C ASN A 275 41.36 1.98 -14.36
N ASN A 276 40.85 2.63 -15.40
CA ASN A 276 41.62 3.00 -16.60
C ASN A 276 42.37 4.35 -16.47
N VAL A 277 42.09 5.18 -15.45
CA VAL A 277 42.58 6.58 -15.35
C VAL A 277 43.13 6.95 -13.96
N LEU A 278 42.56 6.42 -12.87
CA LEU A 278 42.91 6.68 -11.46
C LEU A 278 43.02 5.34 -10.70
N LYS A 279 44.20 5.03 -10.16
CA LYS A 279 44.41 3.81 -9.35
C LYS A 279 43.66 3.92 -8.02
N TYR A 280 42.56 3.20 -7.87
CA TYR A 280 41.93 3.00 -6.56
C TYR A 280 42.84 2.17 -5.65
N THR A 281 42.79 2.47 -4.36
CA THR A 281 43.51 1.68 -3.36
C THR A 281 42.66 0.47 -2.96
N GLU A 282 43.32 -0.61 -2.56
CA GLU A 282 42.65 -1.79 -2.02
C GLU A 282 41.73 -1.46 -0.83
N LYS A 283 42.08 -0.43 -0.06
CA LYS A 283 41.24 0.10 1.04
C LYS A 283 39.89 0.61 0.56
N ASP A 284 39.83 1.25 -0.61
CA ASP A 284 38.57 1.76 -1.17
C ASP A 284 37.61 0.60 -1.45
N ILE A 285 38.12 -0.49 -2.00
CA ILE A 285 37.34 -1.68 -2.36
C ILE A 285 36.93 -2.46 -1.12
N GLN A 286 37.79 -2.56 -0.11
CA GLN A 286 37.39 -3.12 1.18
C GLN A 286 36.25 -2.31 1.82
N SER A 287 36.33 -0.98 1.76
CA SER A 287 35.27 -0.10 2.27
C SER A 287 33.95 -0.28 1.51
N PHE A 288 34.03 -0.56 0.21
CA PHE A 288 32.87 -0.86 -0.63
C PHE A 288 32.22 -2.19 -0.30
N CYS A 289 33.03 -3.24 -0.15
CA CYS A 289 32.56 -4.56 0.25
C CYS A 289 31.79 -4.49 1.58
N LEU A 290 32.33 -3.77 2.56
CA LEU A 290 31.65 -3.52 3.84
C LEU A 290 30.34 -2.73 3.66
N LEU A 291 30.31 -1.76 2.75
CA LEU A 291 29.10 -1.00 2.45
C LEU A 291 28.00 -1.87 1.81
N ILE A 292 28.37 -2.75 0.88
CA ILE A 292 27.46 -3.72 0.24
C ILE A 292 26.88 -4.66 1.30
N ILE A 293 27.72 -5.30 2.10
CA ILE A 293 27.29 -6.24 3.16
C ILE A 293 26.31 -5.54 4.12
N ARG A 294 26.63 -4.33 4.57
CA ARG A 294 25.75 -3.57 5.48
C ARG A 294 24.39 -3.26 4.85
N ARG A 295 24.35 -2.88 3.57
CA ARG A 295 23.10 -2.56 2.85
C ARG A 295 22.26 -3.82 2.59
N LEU A 296 22.89 -4.93 2.19
CA LEU A 296 22.22 -6.23 2.00
C LEU A 296 21.64 -6.76 3.32
N ASN A 297 22.41 -6.77 4.41
CA ASN A 297 21.92 -7.20 5.73
C ASN A 297 20.67 -6.41 6.17
N SER A 298 20.69 -5.10 5.97
CA SER A 298 19.57 -4.21 6.31
C SER A 298 18.32 -4.53 5.49
N PHE A 299 18.50 -4.74 4.19
CA PHE A 299 17.41 -5.10 3.28
C PHE A 299 16.84 -6.50 3.56
N GLU A 300 17.70 -7.49 3.77
CA GLU A 300 17.29 -8.87 4.09
C GLU A 300 16.44 -8.90 5.37
N MET A 301 16.86 -8.15 6.40
CA MET A 301 16.08 -8.02 7.64
C MET A 301 14.74 -7.30 7.41
N ALA A 302 14.69 -6.30 6.54
CA ALA A 302 13.46 -5.61 6.16
C ALA A 302 12.49 -6.55 5.41
N SER A 303 12.99 -7.24 4.39
CA SER A 303 12.26 -8.23 3.59
C SER A 303 11.71 -9.35 4.47
N PHE A 304 12.55 -9.92 5.35
CA PHE A 304 12.14 -10.99 6.27
C PHE A 304 11.02 -10.56 7.23
N LYS A 305 11.12 -9.37 7.83
CA LYS A 305 10.09 -8.86 8.76
C LYS A 305 8.77 -8.52 8.06
N LEU A 306 8.81 -8.09 6.80
CA LEU A 306 7.63 -7.66 6.04
C LEU A 306 7.06 -8.73 5.11
N ARG A 307 7.71 -9.88 4.91
CA ARG A 307 7.31 -10.90 3.92
C ARG A 307 5.85 -11.35 4.04
N TYR A 308 5.36 -11.58 5.25
CA TYR A 308 3.98 -12.03 5.45
C TYR A 308 2.99 -10.88 5.28
N VAL A 309 3.40 -9.65 5.61
CA VAL A 309 2.57 -8.46 5.36
C VAL A 309 2.39 -8.28 3.85
N ILE A 310 3.47 -8.39 3.09
CA ILE A 310 3.44 -8.31 1.63
C ILE A 310 2.60 -9.44 1.05
N PHE A 311 2.69 -10.66 1.60
CA PHE A 311 1.81 -11.77 1.25
C PHE A 311 0.33 -11.42 1.45
N SER A 312 -0.02 -10.82 2.59
CA SER A 312 -1.40 -10.36 2.84
C SER A 312 -1.85 -9.30 1.85
N TYR A 313 -0.97 -8.36 1.47
CA TYR A 313 -1.31 -7.36 0.45
C TYR A 313 -1.50 -8.00 -0.92
N VAL A 314 -0.55 -8.83 -1.37
CA VAL A 314 -0.59 -9.43 -2.70
C VAL A 314 -1.81 -10.33 -2.83
N ILE A 315 -1.96 -11.34 -1.97
CA ILE A 315 -3.05 -12.31 -2.12
C ILE A 315 -4.40 -11.69 -1.74
N GLY A 316 -4.45 -10.95 -0.63
CA GLY A 316 -5.69 -10.37 -0.13
C GLY A 316 -6.30 -9.37 -1.12
N TYR A 317 -5.52 -8.41 -1.61
CA TYR A 317 -6.06 -7.43 -2.57
C TYR A 317 -6.25 -7.99 -3.96
N SER A 318 -5.44 -8.97 -4.39
CA SER A 318 -5.67 -9.69 -5.65
C SER A 318 -7.03 -10.38 -5.64
N PHE A 319 -7.29 -11.17 -4.59
CA PHE A 319 -8.57 -11.86 -4.41
C PHE A 319 -9.76 -10.89 -4.32
N VAL A 320 -9.61 -9.78 -3.59
CA VAL A 320 -10.63 -8.73 -3.52
C VAL A 320 -10.86 -8.08 -4.90
N GLY A 321 -9.79 -7.86 -5.66
CA GLY A 321 -9.85 -7.33 -7.03
C GLY A 321 -10.64 -8.25 -7.95
N ASP A 322 -10.35 -9.55 -7.93
CA ASP A 322 -11.08 -10.55 -8.71
C ASP A 322 -12.56 -10.61 -8.34
N ILE A 323 -12.89 -10.58 -7.04
CA ILE A 323 -14.28 -10.52 -6.58
C ILE A 323 -14.97 -9.25 -7.07
N TYR A 324 -14.31 -8.10 -7.03
CA TYR A 324 -14.89 -6.86 -7.53
C TYR A 324 -15.18 -6.90 -9.03
N ILE A 325 -14.27 -7.47 -9.83
CA ILE A 325 -14.51 -7.63 -11.27
C ILE A 325 -15.64 -8.64 -11.49
N PHE A 326 -15.66 -9.76 -10.77
CA PHE A 326 -16.73 -10.75 -10.86
C PHE A 326 -18.11 -10.17 -10.51
N LEU A 327 -18.22 -9.49 -9.36
CA LEU A 327 -19.47 -8.87 -8.92
C LEU A 327 -19.90 -7.71 -9.83
N GLY A 328 -18.95 -6.95 -10.37
CA GLY A 328 -19.22 -5.79 -11.21
C GLY A 328 -19.53 -6.12 -12.67
N VAL A 329 -18.74 -6.98 -13.31
CA VAL A 329 -18.85 -7.28 -14.74
C VAL A 329 -19.83 -8.42 -15.00
N ILE A 330 -19.73 -9.50 -14.22
CA ILE A 330 -20.44 -10.75 -14.50
C ILE A 330 -21.79 -10.78 -13.78
N VAL A 331 -21.78 -10.59 -12.45
CA VAL A 331 -23.02 -10.64 -11.66
C VAL A 331 -23.86 -9.37 -11.83
N ARG A 332 -23.22 -8.21 -12.09
CA ARG A 332 -23.87 -6.90 -12.21
C ARG A 332 -24.73 -6.59 -10.97
N VAL A 333 -24.10 -6.64 -9.80
CA VAL A 333 -24.77 -6.57 -8.49
C VAL A 333 -25.53 -5.25 -8.27
N TYR A 334 -26.79 -5.39 -7.84
CA TYR A 334 -27.71 -4.38 -7.29
C TYR A 334 -28.10 -3.23 -8.22
N SER A 335 -27.13 -2.45 -8.71
CA SER A 335 -27.38 -1.33 -9.64
C SER A 335 -26.21 -1.14 -10.59
N ASP A 336 -26.49 -0.65 -11.80
CA ASP A 336 -25.45 -0.39 -12.81
C ASP A 336 -24.34 0.53 -12.29
N PHE A 337 -24.70 1.53 -11.48
CA PHE A 337 -23.73 2.40 -10.85
C PHE A 337 -22.78 1.64 -9.92
N LEU A 338 -23.33 0.81 -9.01
CA LEU A 338 -22.52 0.04 -8.06
C LEU A 338 -21.67 -1.00 -8.80
N ALA A 339 -22.24 -1.69 -9.78
CA ALA A 339 -21.55 -2.68 -10.59
C ALA A 339 -20.39 -2.07 -11.39
N ASN A 340 -20.61 -0.91 -12.03
CA ASN A 340 -19.56 -0.19 -12.74
C ASN A 340 -18.47 0.31 -11.77
N LEU A 341 -18.87 0.81 -10.60
CA LEU A 341 -17.94 1.26 -9.57
C LEU A 341 -17.04 0.13 -9.08
N LEU A 342 -17.61 -1.04 -8.75
CA LEU A 342 -16.85 -2.21 -8.34
C LEU A 342 -15.90 -2.67 -9.45
N THR A 343 -16.36 -2.70 -10.70
CA THR A 343 -15.52 -3.03 -11.86
C THR A 343 -14.31 -2.10 -11.95
N ILE A 344 -14.53 -0.78 -11.85
CA ILE A 344 -13.46 0.21 -11.90
C ILE A 344 -12.45 -0.03 -10.77
N ILE A 345 -12.92 -0.26 -9.54
CA ILE A 345 -12.04 -0.53 -8.39
C ILE A 345 -11.20 -1.80 -8.62
N GLY A 346 -11.84 -2.90 -9.05
CA GLY A 346 -11.14 -4.16 -9.32
C GLY A 346 -10.06 -4.00 -10.40
N VAL A 347 -10.41 -3.33 -11.51
CA VAL A 347 -9.48 -3.02 -12.61
C VAL A 347 -8.34 -2.09 -12.18
N PHE A 348 -8.50 -1.25 -11.15
CA PHE A 348 -7.40 -0.46 -10.62
C PHE A 348 -6.51 -1.23 -9.63
N ILE A 349 -7.10 -2.10 -8.81
CA ILE A 349 -6.37 -2.85 -7.78
C ILE A 349 -5.36 -3.81 -8.42
N LEU A 350 -5.79 -4.64 -9.38
CA LEU A 350 -4.95 -5.70 -9.93
C LEU A 350 -3.69 -5.18 -10.63
N PRO A 351 -3.77 -4.21 -11.56
CA PRO A 351 -2.58 -3.65 -12.21
C PRO A 351 -1.67 -2.93 -11.22
N THR A 352 -2.21 -2.31 -10.16
CA THR A 352 -1.39 -1.64 -9.14
C THR A 352 -0.50 -2.65 -8.41
N ILE A 353 -1.04 -3.81 -8.03
CA ILE A 353 -0.27 -4.90 -7.41
C ILE A 353 0.76 -5.46 -8.40
N GLY A 354 0.35 -5.68 -9.65
CA GLY A 354 1.25 -6.18 -10.70
C GLY A 354 2.42 -5.23 -10.96
N VAL A 355 2.16 -3.92 -11.12
CA VAL A 355 3.20 -2.89 -11.31
C VAL A 355 4.12 -2.82 -10.09
N PHE A 356 3.58 -2.90 -8.88
CA PHE A 356 4.39 -2.94 -7.66
C PHE A 356 5.31 -4.17 -7.64
N GLY A 357 4.77 -5.35 -7.96
CA GLY A 357 5.56 -6.58 -8.11
C GLY A 357 6.64 -6.46 -9.18
N PHE A 358 6.35 -5.83 -10.32
CA PHE A 358 7.32 -5.60 -11.39
C PHE A 358 8.45 -4.65 -10.97
N VAL A 359 8.12 -3.53 -10.32
CA VAL A 359 9.11 -2.56 -9.83
C VAL A 359 10.03 -3.20 -8.78
N LEU A 360 9.46 -3.98 -7.85
CA LEU A 360 10.25 -4.74 -6.89
C LEU A 360 11.02 -5.88 -7.54
N GLY A 361 10.51 -6.54 -8.57
CA GLY A 361 11.24 -7.54 -9.33
C GLY A 361 12.46 -6.96 -10.05
N ASN A 362 12.40 -5.69 -10.46
CA ASN A 362 13.58 -5.02 -11.01
C ASN A 362 14.72 -4.88 -9.98
N PHE A 363 14.43 -4.90 -8.68
CA PHE A 363 15.44 -4.91 -7.63
C PHE A 363 16.41 -6.11 -7.77
N ILE A 364 15.89 -7.30 -8.08
CA ILE A 364 16.71 -8.50 -8.27
C ILE A 364 17.59 -8.34 -9.51
N THR A 365 17.06 -7.79 -10.60
CA THR A 365 17.87 -7.51 -11.78
C THR A 365 19.00 -6.50 -11.49
N GLU A 366 18.76 -5.50 -10.65
CA GLU A 366 19.82 -4.56 -10.24
C GLU A 366 20.88 -5.26 -9.36
N LEU A 367 20.49 -6.25 -8.55
CA LEU A 367 21.44 -7.10 -7.84
C LEU A 367 22.29 -7.97 -8.79
N ASP A 368 21.68 -8.57 -9.81
CA ASP A 368 22.41 -9.36 -10.81
C ASP A 368 23.46 -8.51 -11.55
N LYS A 369 23.08 -7.29 -11.93
CA LYS A 369 24.01 -6.32 -12.52
C LYS A 369 25.17 -6.02 -11.58
N LEU A 370 24.91 -5.89 -10.27
CA LEU A 370 25.95 -5.63 -9.29
C LEU A 370 26.94 -6.80 -9.23
N THR A 371 26.45 -8.05 -9.26
CA THR A 371 27.28 -9.25 -9.35
C THR A 371 28.18 -9.22 -10.59
N ILE A 372 27.63 -8.88 -11.77
CA ILE A 372 28.40 -8.76 -13.01
C ILE A 372 29.49 -7.68 -12.87
N ARG A 373 29.17 -6.52 -12.30
CA ARG A 373 30.15 -5.44 -12.10
C ARG A 373 31.24 -5.81 -11.10
N LEU A 374 30.89 -6.48 -10.01
CA LEU A 374 31.85 -7.00 -9.03
C LEU A 374 32.79 -8.02 -9.67
N HIS A 375 32.25 -8.92 -10.51
CA HIS A 375 33.05 -9.87 -11.26
C HIS A 375 34.05 -9.17 -12.19
N GLN A 376 33.60 -8.19 -12.96
CA GLN A 376 34.48 -7.36 -13.81
C GLN A 376 35.58 -6.67 -13.00
N LEU A 377 35.24 -6.15 -11.81
CA LEU A 377 36.23 -5.53 -10.92
C LEU A 377 37.30 -6.53 -10.48
N THR A 378 36.93 -7.77 -10.14
CA THR A 378 37.89 -8.80 -9.74
C THR A 378 38.83 -9.24 -10.87
N ILE A 379 38.36 -9.26 -12.12
CA ILE A 379 39.18 -9.63 -13.28
C ILE A 379 40.18 -8.52 -13.63
N ILE A 380 39.73 -7.26 -13.59
CA ILE A 380 40.53 -6.11 -14.01
C ILE A 380 41.50 -5.67 -12.91
N GLY A 381 41.11 -5.84 -11.64
CA GLY A 381 41.86 -5.36 -10.49
C GLY A 381 42.93 -6.32 -9.99
N LYS A 382 44.11 -5.78 -9.66
CA LYS A 382 45.18 -6.52 -8.97
C LYS A 382 44.99 -6.45 -7.45
N PHE A 383 44.05 -7.22 -6.92
CA PHE A 383 43.75 -7.24 -5.47
C PHE A 383 44.45 -8.37 -4.74
N SER A 384 44.61 -8.24 -3.42
CA SER A 384 45.05 -9.38 -2.61
C SER A 384 43.99 -10.49 -2.60
N VAL A 385 44.44 -11.71 -2.33
CA VAL A 385 43.58 -12.89 -2.21
C VAL A 385 42.46 -12.67 -1.18
N ASN A 386 42.76 -11.98 -0.08
CA ASN A 386 41.76 -11.68 0.96
C ASN A 386 40.63 -10.77 0.45
N THR A 387 40.97 -9.75 -0.33
CA THR A 387 39.97 -8.82 -0.89
C THR A 387 39.16 -9.52 -1.99
N MET A 388 39.82 -10.33 -2.83
CA MET A 388 39.15 -11.12 -3.88
C MET A 388 38.18 -12.16 -3.30
N SER A 389 38.59 -12.88 -2.24
CA SER A 389 37.74 -13.85 -1.53
C SER A 389 36.50 -13.17 -0.94
N LYS A 390 36.63 -11.98 -0.35
CA LYS A 390 35.47 -11.21 0.15
C LYS A 390 34.52 -10.79 -0.97
N ILE A 391 35.04 -10.39 -2.14
CA ILE A 391 34.19 -10.03 -3.28
C ILE A 391 33.44 -11.26 -3.78
N MET A 392 34.09 -12.43 -3.85
CA MET A 392 33.43 -13.70 -4.21
C MET A 392 32.34 -14.08 -3.22
N GLU A 393 32.59 -13.98 -1.90
CA GLU A 393 31.57 -14.22 -0.87
C GLU A 393 30.35 -13.30 -1.06
N ILE A 394 30.59 -12.02 -1.39
CA ILE A 394 29.51 -11.07 -1.68
C ILE A 394 28.76 -11.48 -2.95
N MET A 395 29.45 -11.88 -4.01
CA MET A 395 28.81 -12.34 -5.25
C MET A 395 27.93 -13.57 -5.02
N ASP A 396 28.44 -14.58 -4.29
CA ASP A 396 27.70 -15.78 -3.92
C ASP A 396 26.48 -15.43 -3.08
N ARG A 397 26.65 -14.50 -2.14
CA ARG A 397 25.54 -14.01 -1.33
C ARG A 397 24.50 -13.32 -2.18
N VAL A 398 24.89 -12.37 -3.05
CA VAL A 398 23.99 -11.60 -3.92
C VAL A 398 23.19 -12.52 -4.86
N ALA A 399 23.84 -13.52 -5.44
CA ALA A 399 23.21 -14.52 -6.31
C ALA A 399 22.35 -15.55 -5.55
N GLY A 400 22.46 -15.62 -4.22
CA GLY A 400 21.72 -16.57 -3.41
C GLY A 400 20.21 -16.28 -3.35
N PRO A 401 19.37 -17.31 -3.10
CA PRO A 401 17.90 -17.22 -3.10
C PRO A 401 17.31 -16.41 -1.93
N TYR A 402 18.18 -15.86 -1.09
CA TYR A 402 17.81 -15.06 0.07
C TYR A 402 17.64 -13.58 -0.27
N ASN A 403 18.21 -13.14 -1.39
CA ASN A 403 18.20 -11.75 -1.79
C ASN A 403 17.03 -11.44 -2.73
N GLY A 404 16.07 -10.70 -2.20
CA GLY A 404 14.88 -10.28 -2.92
C GLY A 404 13.76 -9.93 -1.96
N VAL A 405 12.69 -9.33 -2.48
CA VAL A 405 11.47 -9.14 -1.69
C VAL A 405 10.71 -10.47 -1.68
N LYS A 406 10.55 -11.05 -0.49
CA LYS A 406 9.83 -12.32 -0.33
C LYS A 406 8.35 -12.08 -0.06
N ILE A 407 7.50 -12.89 -0.68
CA ILE A 407 6.07 -12.98 -0.42
C ILE A 407 5.84 -14.23 0.41
N GLY A 408 5.73 -14.04 1.73
CA GLY A 408 5.68 -15.15 2.69
C GLY A 408 6.94 -16.02 2.59
N ASP A 409 6.76 -17.34 2.67
CA ASP A 409 7.81 -18.33 2.42
C ASP A 409 7.71 -18.97 1.03
N PHE A 410 6.81 -18.49 0.18
CA PHE A 410 6.40 -19.17 -1.05
C PHE A 410 7.17 -18.68 -2.28
N ILE A 411 7.23 -17.36 -2.48
CA ILE A 411 7.70 -16.77 -3.74
C ILE A 411 8.64 -15.60 -3.44
N THR A 412 9.73 -15.52 -4.21
CA THR A 412 10.56 -14.32 -4.31
C THR A 412 10.07 -13.48 -5.49
N LEU A 413 9.88 -12.17 -5.29
CA LEU A 413 9.41 -11.25 -6.34
C LEU A 413 10.45 -11.11 -7.44
N GLU A 414 10.29 -11.88 -8.51
CA GLU A 414 11.05 -11.79 -9.76
C GLU A 414 10.25 -11.07 -10.86
N LYS A 415 10.88 -10.77 -12.00
CA LYS A 415 10.17 -10.17 -13.15
C LYS A 415 9.05 -11.06 -13.70
N THR A 416 9.25 -12.37 -13.63
CA THR A 416 8.28 -13.41 -14.03
C THR A 416 7.02 -13.39 -13.16
N PHE A 417 7.11 -12.88 -11.93
CA PHE A 417 5.96 -12.74 -11.02
C PHE A 417 4.82 -11.97 -11.65
N PHE A 418 5.09 -10.89 -12.40
CA PHE A 418 4.03 -10.09 -13.04
C PHE A 418 3.21 -10.91 -14.03
N ILE A 419 3.87 -11.76 -14.82
CA ILE A 419 3.23 -12.62 -15.81
C ILE A 419 2.40 -13.69 -15.11
N LEU A 420 2.99 -14.38 -14.11
CA LEU A 420 2.29 -15.38 -13.32
C LEU A 420 1.09 -14.79 -12.56
N PHE A 421 1.25 -13.59 -12.02
CA PHE A 421 0.18 -12.87 -11.32
C PHE A 421 -1.00 -12.57 -12.24
N ILE A 422 -0.75 -12.05 -13.44
CA ILE A 422 -1.83 -11.81 -14.42
C ILE A 422 -2.53 -13.13 -14.77
N LEU A 423 -1.75 -14.18 -15.06
CA LEU A 423 -2.30 -15.48 -15.43
C LEU A 423 -3.20 -16.04 -14.32
N GLU A 424 -2.72 -16.01 -13.08
CA GLU A 424 -3.45 -16.53 -11.91
C GLU A 424 -4.77 -15.79 -11.67
N ASN A 425 -4.78 -14.45 -11.80
CA ASN A 425 -6.01 -13.64 -11.64
C ASN A 425 -7.01 -13.94 -12.77
N ILE A 426 -6.55 -14.06 -14.03
CA ILE A 426 -7.42 -14.43 -15.15
C ILE A 426 -8.01 -15.83 -14.94
N SER A 427 -7.19 -16.80 -14.51
CA SER A 427 -7.64 -18.16 -14.20
C SER A 427 -8.65 -18.18 -13.04
N THR A 428 -8.42 -17.40 -12.00
CA THR A 428 -9.34 -17.28 -10.84
C THR A 428 -10.67 -16.67 -11.26
N LEU A 429 -10.64 -15.59 -12.04
CA LEU A 429 -11.84 -14.95 -12.58
C LEU A 429 -12.61 -15.92 -13.50
N MET A 430 -11.92 -16.67 -14.35
CA MET A 430 -12.52 -17.72 -15.18
C MET A 430 -13.19 -18.80 -14.32
N LEU A 431 -12.53 -19.24 -13.24
CA LEU A 431 -13.07 -20.22 -12.30
C LEU A 431 -14.35 -19.73 -11.63
N PHE A 432 -14.40 -18.45 -11.19
CA PHE A 432 -15.64 -17.85 -10.66
C PHE A 432 -16.73 -17.78 -11.71
N THR A 433 -16.38 -17.37 -12.93
CA THR A 433 -17.34 -17.24 -14.04
C THR A 433 -18.01 -18.57 -14.36
N VAL A 434 -17.22 -19.64 -14.48
CA VAL A 434 -17.71 -20.96 -14.89
C VAL A 434 -18.48 -21.65 -13.77
N ASN A 435 -17.99 -21.60 -12.53
CA ASN A 435 -18.59 -22.37 -11.44
C ASN A 435 -19.70 -21.61 -10.69
N ILE A 436 -19.56 -20.30 -10.53
CA ILE A 436 -20.47 -19.49 -9.71
C ILE A 436 -21.47 -18.74 -10.58
N GLY A 437 -21.07 -18.26 -11.76
CA GLY A 437 -21.94 -17.53 -12.69
C GLY A 437 -23.28 -18.23 -12.96
N PRO A 438 -23.29 -19.52 -13.37
CA PRO A 438 -24.52 -20.26 -13.64
C PRO A 438 -25.45 -20.46 -12.43
N LEU A 439 -24.91 -20.40 -11.21
CA LEU A 439 -25.68 -20.54 -9.97
C LEU A 439 -26.43 -19.26 -9.59
N ILE A 440 -25.99 -18.11 -10.10
CA ILE A 440 -26.60 -16.79 -9.82
C ILE A 440 -27.60 -16.38 -10.92
N SER A 441 -27.44 -16.90 -12.15
CA SER A 441 -28.34 -16.63 -13.27
C SER A 441 -29.65 -17.43 -13.24
N LYS A 442 -29.76 -18.45 -12.38
CA LYS A 442 -31.00 -19.16 -12.07
C LYS A 442 -31.66 -18.50 -10.86
#